data_AF-A0A0C1Y2W5-F1
#
_entry.id   AF-A0A0C1Y2W5-F1
#
_cell.length_a   1.000
_cell.length_b   1.000
_cell.length_c   1.000
_cell.angle_alpha   90.00
_cell.angle_beta   90.00
_cell.angle_gamma   90.00
#
_symmetry.space_group_name_H-M   'P 1'
#
loop_
_entity.id
_entity.type
_entity.pdbx_description
1 polymer ?
#
loop_
_entity_poly.entity_id
_entity_poly.type
_entity_poly.pdbx_seq_one_letter_code
_entity_poly.pdbx_strand_id
1 'polypeptide(L)'
;MSPTNTAAYTPLLGTLSVIPWTIDPSESNREVPYLLAYSLGDGREGPETGTRTMQAVLSEIGLRPGAEVVDLSQIPNVGIKLLVQAGRAVLTMPYLNAQCPVPPEWEQDARAFGKVYFMVATRPWADGTPGKPVTEERLRAFVGDSDMLMTAAHCLVPVRSLTG
;
A
#
# COMPACT_ATOMS: atom_id res chain seq x y z
N MET A 1 17.37 16.22 8.72
CA MET A 1 16.97 15.17 7.79
C MET A 1 18.14 14.22 7.64
N SER A 2 18.05 13.01 8.20
CA SER A 2 19.03 11.97 7.95
C SER A 2 18.97 11.54 6.48
N PRO A 3 20.09 11.23 5.82
CA PRO A 3 20.07 10.74 4.45
C PRO A 3 19.27 9.43 4.40
N THR A 4 18.17 9.46 3.66
CA THR A 4 17.33 8.31 3.30
C THR A 4 18.23 7.24 2.67
N ASN A 5 18.36 6.06 3.29
CA ASN A 5 19.32 5.03 2.89
C ASN A 5 18.81 4.16 1.72
N THR A 6 18.44 4.82 0.62
CA THR A 6 17.74 4.24 -0.54
C THR A 6 18.47 3.10 -1.23
N ALA A 7 19.79 3.17 -1.32
CA ALA A 7 20.56 2.10 -1.93
C ALA A 7 20.60 0.83 -1.06
N ALA A 8 20.44 0.95 0.26
CA ALA A 8 20.55 -0.18 1.18
C ALA A 8 19.24 -0.98 1.32
N TYR A 9 18.07 -0.34 1.26
CA TYR A 9 16.80 -1.03 1.56
C TYR A 9 16.22 -1.82 0.39
N THR A 10 16.34 -1.34 -0.84
CA THR A 10 15.80 -2.03 -2.02
C THR A 10 16.23 -3.51 -2.12
N PRO A 11 17.53 -3.89 -2.00
CA PRO A 11 17.91 -5.30 -2.08
C PRO A 11 17.42 -6.14 -0.90
N LEU A 12 17.09 -5.53 0.25
CA LEU A 12 16.58 -6.23 1.43
C LEU A 12 15.05 -6.43 1.38
N LEU A 13 14.33 -5.52 0.73
CA LEU A 13 12.87 -5.61 0.55
C LEU A 13 12.48 -6.58 -0.56
N GLY A 14 13.34 -6.78 -1.56
CA GLY A 14 13.05 -7.63 -2.71
C GLY A 14 11.93 -7.07 -3.58
N THR A 15 11.06 -7.95 -4.07
CA THR A 15 9.92 -7.57 -4.90
C THR A 15 8.85 -6.93 -4.04
N LEU A 16 8.56 -5.66 -4.33
CA LEU A 16 7.42 -4.93 -3.78
C LEU A 16 6.29 -4.88 -4.79
N SER A 17 5.05 -5.03 -4.31
CA SER A 17 3.85 -5.04 -5.14
C SER A 17 2.71 -4.28 -4.44
N VAL A 18 1.67 -3.98 -5.22
CA VAL A 18 0.46 -3.31 -4.73
C VAL A 18 -0.79 -4.03 -5.23
N ILE A 19 -1.83 -4.10 -4.41
CA ILE A 19 -3.14 -4.66 -4.78
C ILE A 19 -4.28 -3.73 -4.33
N PRO A 20 -5.22 -3.39 -5.23
CA PRO A 20 -6.42 -2.61 -4.91
C PRO A 20 -7.64 -3.51 -4.68
N TRP A 21 -8.57 -3.09 -3.81
CA TRP A 21 -9.91 -3.67 -3.73
C TRP A 21 -10.93 -2.68 -3.15
N THR A 22 -12.21 -2.95 -3.38
CA THR A 22 -13.33 -2.31 -2.69
C THR A 22 -13.98 -3.31 -1.74
N ILE A 23 -14.72 -2.82 -0.75
CA ILE A 23 -15.71 -3.66 -0.07
C ILE A 23 -16.87 -3.91 -1.06
N ASP A 24 -17.62 -4.99 -0.84
CA ASP A 24 -18.62 -5.53 -1.76
C ASP A 24 -19.44 -4.42 -2.45
N PRO A 25 -19.36 -4.29 -3.80
CA PRO A 25 -20.04 -3.23 -4.53
C PRO A 25 -21.57 -3.37 -4.53
N SER A 26 -22.11 -4.51 -4.08
CA SER A 26 -23.55 -4.71 -3.90
C SER A 26 -24.10 -4.06 -2.63
N GLU A 27 -23.23 -3.66 -1.69
CA GLU A 27 -23.65 -2.86 -0.55
C GLU A 27 -23.96 -1.42 -0.99
N SER A 28 -25.15 -0.95 -0.62
CA SER A 28 -25.65 0.38 -1.02
C SER A 28 -24.81 1.56 -0.51
N ASN A 29 -23.93 1.32 0.47
CA ASN A 29 -23.06 2.35 1.02
C ASN A 29 -21.65 2.17 0.47
N ARG A 30 -21.29 2.95 -0.55
CA ARG A 30 -19.91 2.95 -1.07
C ARG A 30 -18.97 3.45 0.02
N GLU A 31 -17.80 2.84 0.11
CA GLU A 31 -16.78 3.19 1.10
C GLU A 31 -15.48 3.63 0.43
N VAL A 32 -14.59 4.24 1.22
CA VAL A 32 -13.25 4.59 0.75
C VAL A 32 -12.56 3.30 0.27
N PRO A 33 -12.03 3.27 -0.96
CA PRO A 33 -11.49 2.04 -1.50
C PRO A 33 -10.09 1.79 -0.90
N TYR A 34 -9.65 0.53 -0.94
CA TYR A 34 -8.44 0.08 -0.27
C TYR A 34 -7.29 -0.15 -1.26
N LEU A 35 -6.08 0.12 -0.80
CA LEU A 35 -4.83 -0.20 -1.50
C LEU A 35 -3.84 -0.78 -0.49
N LEU A 36 -3.18 -1.86 -0.86
CA LEU A 36 -2.16 -2.49 -0.02
C LEU A 36 -0.83 -2.53 -0.76
N ALA A 37 0.24 -2.07 -0.12
CA ALA A 37 1.62 -2.35 -0.51
C ALA A 37 2.20 -3.47 0.35
N TYR A 38 2.95 -4.38 -0.27
CA TYR A 38 3.55 -5.55 0.39
C TYR A 38 4.82 -5.99 -0.32
N SER A 39 5.69 -6.69 0.41
CA SER A 39 6.84 -7.41 -0.16
C SER A 39 6.51 -8.89 -0.37
N LEU A 40 7.16 -9.54 -1.35
CA LEU A 40 7.09 -11.01 -1.48
C LEU A 40 8.00 -11.76 -0.50
N GLY A 41 8.94 -11.06 0.15
CA GLY A 41 9.89 -11.68 1.09
C GLY A 41 11.07 -12.37 0.41
N ASP A 42 11.27 -12.11 -0.88
CA ASP A 42 12.35 -12.60 -1.74
C ASP A 42 13.57 -11.66 -1.76
N GLY A 43 13.68 -10.77 -0.77
CA GLY A 43 14.85 -9.93 -0.56
C GLY A 43 16.10 -10.76 -0.28
N ARG A 44 17.28 -10.18 -0.56
CA ARG A 44 18.59 -10.85 -0.52
C ARG A 44 18.87 -11.58 0.81
N GLU A 45 18.36 -11.06 1.90
CA GLU A 45 18.59 -11.56 3.27
C GLU A 45 17.35 -12.20 3.89
N GLY A 46 16.37 -12.57 3.06
CA GLY A 46 15.18 -13.30 3.47
C GLY A 46 14.05 -12.46 4.06
N PRO A 47 12.90 -13.10 4.33
CA PRO A 47 11.66 -12.44 4.71
C PRO A 47 11.72 -11.73 6.07
N GLU A 48 12.48 -12.24 7.04
CA GLU A 48 12.63 -11.61 8.35
C GLU A 48 13.38 -10.27 8.24
N THR A 49 14.42 -10.22 7.41
CA THR A 49 15.16 -8.99 7.14
C THR A 49 14.31 -8.00 6.34
N GLY A 50 13.54 -8.49 5.36
CA GLY A 50 12.55 -7.67 4.64
C GLY A 50 11.52 -7.04 5.58
N THR A 51 11.01 -7.80 6.55
CA THR A 51 10.06 -7.31 7.57
C THR A 51 10.66 -6.16 8.39
N ARG A 52 11.86 -6.36 8.96
CA ARG A 52 12.55 -5.30 9.74
C ARG A 52 12.86 -4.08 8.88
N THR A 53 13.24 -4.30 7.62
CA THR A 53 13.52 -3.22 6.67
C THR A 53 12.25 -2.42 6.38
N MET A 54 11.12 -3.08 6.15
CA MET A 54 9.85 -2.39 5.93
C MET A 54 9.44 -1.55 7.15
N GLN A 55 9.62 -2.07 8.37
CA GLN A 55 9.38 -1.30 9.60
C GLN A 55 10.26 -0.05 9.70
N ALA A 56 11.54 -0.15 9.30
CA ALA A 56 12.45 0.99 9.25
C ALA A 56 12.01 2.03 8.22
N VAL A 57 11.63 1.60 7.00
CA VAL A 57 11.07 2.45 5.95
C VAL A 57 9.85 3.22 6.43
N LEU A 58 8.89 2.51 7.05
CA LEU A 58 7.67 3.12 7.58
C LEU A 58 7.99 4.19 8.62
N SER A 59 8.91 3.88 9.53
CA SER A 59 9.37 4.82 10.57
C SER A 59 10.01 6.07 9.97
N GLU A 60 10.82 5.92 8.90
CA GLU A 60 11.46 7.05 8.20
C GLU A 60 10.45 7.97 7.51
N ILE A 61 9.34 7.42 7.00
CA ILE A 61 8.29 8.19 6.33
C ILE A 61 7.17 8.66 7.29
N GLY A 62 7.35 8.44 8.59
CA GLY A 62 6.44 8.89 9.64
C GLY A 62 5.20 8.01 9.83
N LEU A 63 5.16 6.82 9.23
CA LEU A 63 4.10 5.84 9.44
C LEU A 63 4.52 4.85 10.53
N ARG A 64 3.60 4.53 11.44
CA ARG A 64 3.84 3.58 12.52
C ARG A 64 2.90 2.38 12.41
N PRO A 65 3.43 1.15 12.32
CA PRO A 65 2.63 -0.07 12.46
C PRO A 65 1.72 -0.05 13.68
N GLY A 66 0.47 -0.44 13.52
CA GLY A 66 -0.50 -0.57 14.62
C GLY A 66 -0.93 0.74 15.29
N ALA A 67 -0.54 1.91 14.75
CA ALA A 67 -1.02 3.21 15.20
C ALA A 67 -2.40 3.55 14.59
N GLU A 68 -3.03 4.61 15.10
CA GLU A 68 -4.24 5.16 14.51
C GLU A 68 -4.05 5.54 13.05
N VAL A 69 -5.14 5.46 12.27
CA VAL A 69 -5.15 5.80 10.84
C VAL A 69 -4.84 7.29 10.68
N VAL A 70 -3.74 7.59 9.98
CA VAL A 70 -3.30 8.97 9.74
C VAL A 70 -3.85 9.50 8.42
N ASP A 71 -4.44 10.69 8.40
CA ASP A 71 -4.83 11.37 7.16
C ASP A 71 -3.66 12.18 6.59
N LEU A 72 -3.07 11.72 5.49
CA LEU A 72 -1.91 12.35 4.88
C LEU A 72 -2.23 13.68 4.20
N SER A 73 -3.51 14.03 3.99
CA SER A 73 -3.90 15.36 3.51
C SER A 73 -3.57 16.46 4.54
N GLN A 74 -3.48 16.10 5.82
CA GLN A 74 -3.20 17.01 6.92
C GLN A 74 -1.70 17.17 7.20
N ILE A 75 -0.84 16.38 6.54
CA ILE A 75 0.59 16.38 6.75
C ILE A 75 1.28 16.95 5.51
N PRO A 76 1.96 18.10 5.60
CA PRO A 76 2.68 18.65 4.46
C PRO A 76 3.91 17.78 4.12
N ASN A 77 4.25 17.70 2.83
CA ASN A 77 5.47 17.06 2.32
C ASN A 77 5.64 15.57 2.66
N VAL A 78 4.56 14.82 2.85
CA VAL A 78 4.67 13.36 3.01
C VAL A 78 5.25 12.73 1.74
N GLY A 79 6.17 11.79 1.92
CA GLY A 79 6.85 11.08 0.83
C GLY A 79 5.95 10.17 -0.01
N ILE A 80 4.67 10.02 0.35
CA ILE A 80 3.70 9.14 -0.30
C ILE A 80 2.79 9.96 -1.21
N LYS A 81 2.68 9.54 -2.47
CA LYS A 81 1.84 10.15 -3.49
C LYS A 81 1.05 9.06 -4.21
N LEU A 82 -0.24 9.32 -4.43
CA LEU A 82 -1.13 8.46 -5.19
C LEU A 82 -1.77 9.25 -6.33
N LEU A 83 -1.53 8.79 -7.56
CA LEU A 83 -2.18 9.27 -8.76
C LEU A 83 -3.15 8.19 -9.24
N VAL A 84 -4.41 8.56 -9.52
CA VAL A 84 -5.40 7.65 -10.09
C VAL A 84 -5.87 8.18 -11.43
N GLN A 85 -5.62 7.43 -12.50
CA GLN A 85 -5.98 7.84 -13.86
C GLN A 85 -6.04 6.66 -14.84
N ALA A 86 -7.06 6.67 -15.70
CA ALA A 86 -7.19 5.76 -16.85
C ALA A 86 -7.08 4.27 -16.45
N GLY A 87 -7.84 3.86 -15.42
CA GLY A 87 -7.86 2.48 -14.93
C GLY A 87 -6.58 2.07 -14.19
N ARG A 88 -5.78 3.03 -13.73
CA ARG A 88 -4.50 2.78 -13.04
C ARG A 88 -4.39 3.58 -11.76
N ALA A 89 -3.82 2.94 -10.74
CA ALA A 89 -3.24 3.62 -9.57
C ALA A 89 -1.72 3.61 -9.71
N VAL A 90 -1.10 4.78 -9.55
CA VAL A 90 0.36 4.96 -9.49
C VAL A 90 0.70 5.44 -8.08
N LEU A 91 1.33 4.54 -7.31
CA LEU A 91 1.83 4.80 -5.97
C LEU A 91 3.31 5.14 -6.04
N THR A 92 3.69 6.28 -5.47
CA THR A 92 5.08 6.67 -5.27
C THR A 92 5.31 6.91 -3.79
N MET A 93 6.24 6.17 -3.21
CA MET A 93 6.79 6.38 -1.88
C MET A 93 8.30 6.10 -1.91
N PRO A 94 9.07 6.46 -0.87
CA PRO A 94 10.46 6.04 -0.78
C PRO A 94 10.59 4.54 -1.05
N TYR A 95 11.50 4.16 -1.94
CA TYR A 95 11.83 2.78 -2.31
C TYR A 95 10.75 2.00 -3.08
N LEU A 96 9.56 2.57 -3.29
CA LEU A 96 8.48 1.95 -4.05
C LEU A 96 7.87 2.93 -5.05
N ASN A 97 8.04 2.62 -6.32
CA ASN A 97 7.26 3.20 -7.41
C ASN A 97 6.52 2.07 -8.10
N ALA A 98 5.21 1.97 -7.84
CA ALA A 98 4.37 0.88 -8.32
C ALA A 98 3.18 1.41 -9.10
N GLN A 99 2.81 0.67 -10.13
CA GLN A 99 1.61 0.91 -10.92
C GLN A 99 0.81 -0.37 -10.99
N CYS A 100 -0.48 -0.31 -10.64
CA CYS A 100 -1.40 -1.44 -10.80
C CYS A 100 -2.65 -1.05 -11.60
N PRO A 101 -3.24 -2.00 -12.34
CA PRO A 101 -4.61 -1.86 -12.82
C PRO A 101 -5.57 -1.81 -11.63
N VAL A 102 -6.59 -0.95 -11.73
CA VAL A 102 -7.67 -0.85 -10.74
C VAL A 102 -9.02 -1.12 -11.42
N PRO A 103 -9.97 -1.77 -10.74
CA PRO A 103 -11.33 -1.90 -11.25
C PRO A 103 -12.03 -0.54 -11.44
N PRO A 104 -12.97 -0.41 -12.41
CA PRO A 104 -13.70 0.85 -12.63
C PRO A 104 -14.42 1.37 -11.38
N GLU A 105 -15.00 0.49 -10.57
CA GLU A 105 -15.69 0.82 -9.33
C GLU A 105 -14.72 1.42 -8.30
N TRP A 106 -13.51 0.86 -8.19
CA TRP A 106 -12.45 1.35 -7.33
C TRP A 106 -12.00 2.75 -7.73
N GLU A 107 -11.77 2.99 -9.02
CA GLU A 107 -11.38 4.32 -9.52
C GLU A 107 -12.48 5.36 -9.27
N GLN A 108 -13.74 4.99 -9.47
CA GLN A 108 -14.89 5.87 -9.19
C GLN A 108 -14.94 6.24 -7.71
N ASP A 109 -14.78 5.27 -6.80
CA ASP A 109 -14.77 5.54 -5.35
C ASP A 109 -13.57 6.41 -4.95
N ALA A 110 -12.38 6.09 -5.46
CA ALA A 110 -11.17 6.86 -5.16
C ALA A 110 -11.34 8.35 -5.56
N ARG A 111 -11.99 8.61 -6.70
CA ARG A 111 -12.31 9.97 -7.16
C ARG A 111 -13.40 10.63 -6.33
N ALA A 112 -14.47 9.90 -6.02
CA ALA A 112 -15.61 10.42 -5.27
C ALA A 112 -15.22 10.81 -3.84
N PHE A 113 -14.44 9.97 -3.16
CA PHE A 113 -13.96 10.24 -1.81
C PHE A 113 -12.73 11.15 -1.77
N GLY A 114 -12.00 11.28 -2.89
CA GLY A 114 -10.76 12.06 -2.97
C GLY A 114 -9.58 11.46 -2.19
N LYS A 115 -9.74 10.23 -1.67
CA LYS A 115 -8.75 9.53 -0.85
C LYS A 115 -8.91 8.02 -0.96
N VAL A 116 -7.86 7.30 -0.55
CA VAL A 116 -7.79 5.83 -0.52
C VAL A 116 -7.29 5.40 0.86
N TYR A 117 -7.87 4.32 1.40
CA TYR A 117 -7.34 3.68 2.58
C TYR A 117 -6.12 2.84 2.19
N PHE A 118 -4.94 3.31 2.58
CA PHE A 118 -3.67 2.69 2.21
C PHE A 118 -3.08 1.92 3.39
N MET A 119 -2.81 0.65 3.14
CA MET A 119 -2.10 -0.23 4.05
C MET A 119 -0.71 -0.55 3.52
N VAL A 120 0.26 -0.64 4.43
CA VAL A 120 1.59 -1.18 4.13
C VAL A 120 1.85 -2.37 5.04
N ALA A 121 1.88 -3.57 4.46
CA ALA A 121 2.18 -4.78 5.20
C ALA A 121 3.67 -4.82 5.57
N THR A 122 3.96 -5.10 6.84
CA THR A 122 5.32 -5.47 7.26
C THR A 122 5.58 -6.96 7.08
N ARG A 123 4.52 -7.79 7.15
CA ARG A 123 4.55 -9.22 6.85
C ARG A 123 4.63 -9.47 5.33
N PRO A 124 5.57 -10.28 4.84
CA PRO A 124 5.63 -10.68 3.43
C PRO A 124 4.43 -11.51 2.99
N TRP A 125 4.06 -11.39 1.71
CA TRP A 125 2.96 -12.13 1.10
C TRP A 125 3.34 -12.71 -0.25
N ALA A 126 3.92 -13.91 -0.24
CA ALA A 126 4.36 -14.60 -1.45
C ALA A 126 3.20 -14.98 -2.39
N ASP A 127 2.01 -15.26 -1.84
CA ASP A 127 0.83 -15.61 -2.64
C ASP A 127 0.30 -14.43 -3.50
N GLY A 128 0.68 -13.19 -3.15
CA GLY A 128 0.44 -11.99 -3.94
C GLY A 128 1.45 -11.78 -5.09
N THR A 129 2.06 -12.84 -5.61
CA THR A 129 3.06 -12.71 -6.70
C THR A 129 2.46 -11.97 -7.91
N PRO A 130 3.08 -10.87 -8.39
CA PRO A 130 2.62 -10.17 -9.60
C PRO A 130 2.48 -11.11 -10.81
N GLY A 131 1.41 -10.92 -11.57
CA GLY A 131 1.10 -11.77 -12.74
C GLY A 131 0.43 -13.11 -12.40
N LYS A 132 0.29 -13.46 -11.11
CA LYS A 132 -0.57 -14.57 -10.68
C LYS A 132 -1.93 -14.04 -10.20
N PRO A 133 -3.05 -14.68 -10.56
CA PRO A 133 -4.35 -14.32 -10.01
C PRO A 133 -4.37 -14.49 -8.49
N VAL A 134 -4.83 -13.45 -7.80
CA VAL A 134 -5.17 -13.48 -6.38
C VAL A 134 -6.69 -13.59 -6.29
N THR A 135 -7.19 -14.63 -5.63
CA THR A 135 -8.64 -14.78 -5.42
C THR A 135 -9.09 -13.91 -4.24
N GLU A 136 -10.39 -13.61 -4.18
CA GLU A 136 -10.98 -12.85 -3.07
C GLU A 136 -10.74 -13.53 -1.73
N GLU A 137 -10.84 -14.86 -1.66
CA GLU A 137 -10.62 -15.62 -0.42
C GLU A 137 -9.19 -15.48 0.07
N ARG A 138 -8.21 -15.49 -0.85
CA ARG A 138 -6.78 -15.33 -0.51
C ARG A 138 -6.48 -13.92 -0.04
N LEU A 139 -7.03 -12.91 -0.73
CA LEU A 139 -6.89 -11.53 -0.30
C LEU A 139 -7.51 -11.35 1.08
N ARG A 140 -8.76 -11.82 1.28
CA ARG A 140 -9.49 -11.76 2.56
C ARG A 140 -8.74 -12.47 3.67
N ALA A 141 -8.16 -13.65 3.40
CA ALA A 141 -7.36 -14.37 4.39
C ALA A 141 -6.11 -13.59 4.82
N PHE A 142 -5.48 -12.86 3.90
CA PHE A 142 -4.29 -12.05 4.22
C PHE A 142 -4.65 -10.75 4.94
N VAL A 143 -5.59 -9.96 4.40
CA VAL A 143 -5.95 -8.65 4.99
C VAL A 143 -6.87 -8.76 6.19
N GLY A 144 -7.49 -9.93 6.42
CA GLY A 144 -8.30 -10.22 7.60
C GLY A 144 -7.52 -10.90 8.73
N ASP A 145 -6.24 -11.24 8.52
CA ASP A 145 -5.36 -11.80 9.55
C ASP A 145 -5.07 -10.74 10.61
N SER A 146 -5.31 -11.08 11.88
CA SER A 146 -5.16 -10.13 12.98
C SER A 146 -3.73 -9.63 13.12
N ASP A 147 -2.75 -10.52 12.94
CA ASP A 147 -1.34 -10.16 13.08
C ASP A 147 -0.90 -9.25 11.93
N MET A 148 -1.36 -9.51 10.71
CA MET A 148 -1.17 -8.61 9.57
C MET A 148 -1.73 -7.22 9.86
N LEU A 149 -2.99 -7.12 10.29
CA LEU A 149 -3.64 -5.83 10.55
C LEU A 149 -2.95 -5.04 11.68
N MET A 150 -2.55 -5.72 12.76
CA MET A 150 -1.89 -5.11 13.92
C MET A 150 -0.45 -4.65 13.64
N THR A 151 0.21 -5.27 12.66
CA THR A 151 1.61 -4.96 12.30
C THR A 151 1.74 -4.18 10.99
N ALA A 152 0.62 -3.91 10.30
CA ALA A 152 0.58 -3.02 9.15
C ALA A 152 0.53 -1.55 9.60
N ALA A 153 1.07 -0.67 8.76
CA ALA A 153 0.79 0.76 8.86
C ALA A 153 -0.46 1.10 8.04
N HIS A 154 -1.25 2.04 8.56
CA HIS A 154 -2.53 2.46 7.98
C HIS A 154 -2.57 3.98 7.81
N CYS A 155 -3.02 4.47 6.66
CA CYS A 155 -3.21 5.89 6.43
C CYS A 155 -4.23 6.15 5.31
N LEU A 156 -4.80 7.36 5.29
CA LEU A 156 -5.59 7.86 4.16
C LEU A 156 -4.67 8.66 3.24
N VAL A 157 -4.56 8.23 1.98
CA VAL A 157 -3.73 8.91 0.97
C VAL A 157 -4.62 9.74 0.07
N PRO A 158 -4.37 11.05 -0.09
CA PRO A 158 -5.15 11.89 -0.99
C PRO A 158 -4.92 11.47 -2.45
N VAL A 159 -6.01 11.32 -3.19
CA VAL A 159 -5.99 10.98 -4.62
C VAL A 159 -5.67 12.23 -5.41
N ARG A 160 -4.67 12.13 -6.28
CA ARG A 160 -4.34 13.17 -7.27
C ARG A 160 -4.78 12.72 -8.65
N SER A 161 -5.03 13.69 -9.51
CA SER A 161 -5.16 13.53 -10.96
C SER A 161 -4.05 14.33 -11.65
N LEU A 162 -3.69 13.96 -12.88
CA LEU A 162 -2.92 14.86 -13.73
C LEU A 162 -3.88 15.97 -14.16
N THR A 163 -3.78 17.12 -13.51
CA THR A 163 -4.33 18.35 -14.08
C THR A 163 -3.40 18.76 -15.22
N GLY A 164 -3.95 18.82 -16.44
CA GLY A 164 -3.25 19.40 -17.59
C GLY A 164 -3.00 20.90 -17.41
#